data_AF-A0A955NJV2-F1
#
_entry.id   AF-A0A955NJV2-F1
#
_cell.length_a   1.000
_cell.length_b   1.000
_cell.length_c   1.000
_cell.angle_alpha   90.00
_cell.angle_beta   90.00
_cell.angle_gamma   90.00
#
_symmetry.space_group_name_H-M   'P 1'
#
loop_
_entity.id
_entity.type
_entity.pdbx_description
1 polymer ?
#
loop_
_entity_poly.entity_id
_entity_poly.type
_entity_poly.pdbx_seq_one_letter_code
_entity_poly.pdbx_strand_id
1 'polypeptide(L)'
;TIGPSNTDLDLTPLRTLETIEGRLLIRDNEALSSLDGLQGITRVPEECSIYGNGTLVNLDGLQGLSEVGSSLSVTDNLNLTSLTGLQNLTSVGGNVFIRNNVALTDIGALENLINMGVWTNISDNASFDCSSFAFPHFSVDQSTGNLVDCPTD
;
A
#
# COMPACT_ATOMS: atom_id res chain seq x y z
N THR A 1 -5.38 -6.27 14.02
CA THR A 1 -6.36 -6.29 12.92
C THR A 1 -7.36 -5.17 13.11
N ILE A 2 -7.56 -4.37 12.07
CA ILE A 2 -8.65 -3.41 11.91
C ILE A 2 -9.60 -4.06 10.89
N GLY A 3 -10.84 -4.32 11.28
CA GLY A 3 -11.77 -5.20 10.55
C GLY A 3 -13.21 -4.69 10.49
N PRO A 4 -14.16 -5.47 9.93
CA PRO A 4 -15.56 -5.08 9.76
C PRO A 4 -16.29 -4.77 11.07
N SER A 5 -15.80 -5.30 12.20
CA SER A 5 -16.35 -5.04 13.54
C SER A 5 -15.89 -3.71 14.14
N ASN A 6 -15.06 -2.93 13.43
CA ASN A 6 -14.43 -1.71 13.92
C ASN A 6 -15.02 -0.45 13.23
N THR A 7 -16.32 -0.20 13.42
CA THR A 7 -17.06 0.85 12.69
C THR A 7 -16.90 2.27 13.24
N ASP A 8 -16.50 2.44 14.51
CA ASP A 8 -16.21 3.73 15.18
C ASP A 8 -14.81 3.71 15.80
N LEU A 9 -13.82 3.22 15.05
CA LEU A 9 -12.49 2.98 15.61
C LEU A 9 -11.65 4.26 15.70
N ASP A 10 -11.39 4.69 16.92
CA ASP A 10 -10.33 5.65 17.22
C ASP A 10 -8.97 4.94 17.27
N LEU A 11 -8.12 5.22 16.27
CA LEU A 11 -6.75 4.69 16.20
C LEU A 11 -5.74 5.57 16.93
N THR A 12 -6.12 6.74 17.45
CA THR A 12 -5.18 7.66 18.13
C THR A 12 -4.41 7.04 19.29
N PRO A 13 -4.92 6.05 20.04
CA PRO A 13 -4.11 5.37 21.07
C PRO A 13 -2.91 4.60 20.50
N LEU A 14 -2.88 4.31 19.19
CA LEU A 14 -1.80 3.57 18.53
C LEU A 14 -0.65 4.48 18.05
N ARG A 15 -0.75 5.81 18.22
CA ARG A 15 0.23 6.77 17.69
C ARG A 15 1.65 6.60 18.20
N THR A 16 1.83 5.94 19.34
CA THR A 16 3.14 5.67 19.93
C THR A 16 3.68 4.29 19.58
N LEU A 17 2.92 3.47 18.86
CA LEU A 17 3.32 2.11 18.53
C LEU A 17 4.27 2.16 17.34
N GLU A 18 5.54 1.83 17.58
CA GLU A 18 6.58 1.90 16.56
C GLU A 18 6.67 0.64 15.70
N THR A 19 6.37 -0.53 16.27
CA THR A 19 6.49 -1.82 15.57
C THR A 19 5.24 -2.67 15.83
N ILE A 20 4.71 -3.28 14.77
CA ILE A 20 3.71 -4.34 14.87
C ILE A 20 4.46 -5.67 14.76
N GLU A 21 4.70 -6.36 15.88
CA GLU A 21 5.46 -7.62 15.91
C GLU A 21 4.86 -8.77 15.07
N GLY A 22 3.57 -8.66 14.72
CA GLY A 22 2.90 -9.60 13.82
C GLY A 22 2.42 -8.93 12.54
N ARG A 23 1.31 -9.44 11.99
CA ARG A 23 0.70 -8.86 10.78
C ARG A 23 -0.12 -7.62 11.09
N LEU A 24 0.06 -6.58 10.29
CA LEU A 24 -0.86 -5.45 10.22
C LEU A 24 -1.93 -5.76 9.17
N LEU A 25 -3.13 -6.12 9.63
CA LEU A 25 -4.28 -6.42 8.78
C LEU A 25 -5.32 -5.30 8.91
N ILE A 26 -5.61 -4.59 7.83
CA ILE A 26 -6.61 -3.53 7.72
C ILE A 26 -7.59 -3.94 6.62
N ARG A 27 -8.73 -4.51 7.00
CA ARG A 27 -9.52 -5.27 6.03
C ARG A 27 -11.02 -5.18 6.18
N ASP A 28 -11.71 -5.28 5.05
CA ASP A 28 -13.17 -5.43 4.96
C ASP A 28 -13.92 -4.38 5.80
N ASN A 29 -13.40 -3.16 5.89
CA ASN A 29 -13.97 -2.10 6.72
C ASN A 29 -14.47 -0.93 5.86
N GLU A 30 -15.72 -1.05 5.42
CA GLU A 30 -16.44 -0.06 4.61
C GLU A 30 -16.71 1.27 5.34
N ALA A 31 -16.44 1.36 6.64
CA ALA A 31 -16.57 2.61 7.39
C ALA A 31 -15.21 3.30 7.61
N LEU A 32 -14.09 2.62 7.32
CA LEU A 32 -12.76 3.14 7.58
C LEU A 32 -12.38 4.19 6.53
N SER A 33 -12.42 5.45 6.92
CA SER A 33 -12.08 6.57 6.02
C SER A 33 -10.68 7.14 6.23
N SER A 34 -9.98 6.76 7.31
CA SER A 34 -8.64 7.27 7.64
C SER A 34 -7.85 6.26 8.46
N LEU A 35 -6.52 6.27 8.31
CA LEU A 35 -5.57 5.52 9.15
C LEU A 35 -4.91 6.43 10.21
N ASP A 36 -5.48 7.62 10.45
CA ASP A 36 -5.00 8.56 11.45
C ASP A 36 -4.97 7.93 12.84
N GLY A 37 -3.77 7.79 13.37
CA GLY A 37 -3.50 7.00 14.57
C GLY A 37 -2.33 6.05 14.38
N LEU A 38 -2.05 5.65 13.14
CA LEU A 38 -0.97 4.71 12.82
C LEU A 38 0.39 5.38 12.53
N GLN A 39 0.50 6.71 12.72
CA GLN A 39 1.67 7.49 12.26
C GLN A 39 2.98 7.09 12.93
N GLY A 40 2.91 6.47 14.11
CA GLY A 40 4.09 5.98 14.83
C GLY A 40 4.67 4.69 14.24
N ILE A 41 3.89 3.92 13.47
CA ILE A 41 4.32 2.60 13.00
C ILE A 41 5.43 2.80 11.96
N THR A 42 6.62 2.32 12.27
CA THR A 42 7.80 2.35 11.40
C THR A 42 8.14 0.99 10.81
N ARG A 43 7.81 -0.10 11.51
CA ARG A 43 8.13 -1.46 11.07
C ARG A 43 6.97 -2.43 11.26
N VAL A 44 6.78 -3.30 10.26
CA VAL A 44 5.93 -4.49 10.32
C VAL A 44 6.77 -5.68 9.88
N PRO A 45 7.41 -6.43 10.78
CA PRO A 45 8.33 -7.52 10.40
C PRO A 45 7.64 -8.66 9.63
N GLU A 46 6.32 -8.80 9.74
CA GLU A 46 5.55 -9.75 8.94
C GLU A 46 4.86 -9.07 7.74
N GLU A 47 3.58 -9.39 7.52
CA GLU A 47 2.75 -8.91 6.41
C GLU A 47 2.03 -7.61 6.79
N CYS A 48 2.02 -6.66 5.85
CA CYS A 48 1.12 -5.51 5.87
C CYS A 48 0.07 -5.69 4.78
N SER A 49 -1.20 -5.81 5.17
CA SER A 49 -2.30 -6.14 4.27
C SER A 49 -3.45 -5.15 4.46
N ILE A 50 -3.76 -4.42 3.39
CA ILE A 50 -4.81 -3.38 3.35
C ILE A 50 -5.77 -3.75 2.22
N TYR A 51 -6.94 -4.27 2.56
CA TYR A 51 -7.86 -4.73 1.50
C TYR A 51 -9.35 -4.59 1.82
N GLY A 52 -10.17 -4.34 0.79
CA GLY A 52 -11.62 -4.24 0.98
C GLY A 52 -12.05 -3.10 1.91
N ASN A 53 -11.32 -1.97 1.91
CA ASN A 53 -11.72 -0.77 2.63
C ASN A 53 -12.32 0.24 1.64
N GLY A 54 -13.58 0.04 1.28
CA GLY A 54 -14.24 0.77 0.19
C GLY A 54 -14.31 2.28 0.37
N THR A 55 -14.19 2.82 1.58
CA THR A 55 -14.19 4.28 1.83
C THR A 55 -12.80 4.91 1.89
N LEU A 56 -11.74 4.12 1.93
CA LEU A 56 -10.38 4.63 2.11
C LEU A 56 -9.86 5.23 0.80
N VAL A 57 -9.42 6.50 0.84
CA VAL A 57 -9.00 7.27 -0.36
C VAL A 57 -7.47 7.32 -0.50
N ASN A 58 -6.75 7.24 0.61
CA ASN A 58 -5.30 7.17 0.65
C ASN A 58 -4.83 6.37 1.88
N LEU A 59 -3.53 6.27 2.09
CA LEU A 59 -2.92 5.57 3.23
C LEU A 59 -2.34 6.56 4.26
N ASP A 60 -2.83 7.80 4.29
CA ASP A 60 -2.43 8.80 5.29
C ASP A 60 -2.69 8.23 6.68
N GLY A 61 -1.64 8.21 7.48
CA GLY A 61 -1.59 7.44 8.71
C GLY A 61 -0.39 6.50 8.73
N LEU A 62 0.07 6.01 7.56
CA LEU A 62 1.22 5.10 7.47
C LEU A 62 2.55 5.79 7.16
N GLN A 63 2.62 7.12 7.17
CA GLN A 63 3.83 7.88 6.83
C GLN A 63 5.07 7.55 7.66
N GLY A 64 4.96 6.89 8.80
CA GLY A 64 6.12 6.38 9.54
C GLY A 64 6.73 5.10 8.95
N LEU A 65 5.95 4.32 8.18
CA LEU A 65 6.27 2.95 7.80
C LEU A 65 7.44 2.93 6.81
N SER A 66 8.57 2.37 7.25
CA SER A 66 9.79 2.27 6.46
C SER A 66 10.14 0.84 6.05
N GLU A 67 9.64 -0.17 6.76
CA GLU A 67 9.97 -1.58 6.53
C GLU A 67 8.76 -2.50 6.70
N VAL A 68 8.54 -3.36 5.72
CA VAL A 68 7.69 -4.55 5.81
C VAL A 68 8.56 -5.79 5.62
N GLY A 69 8.64 -6.68 6.60
CA GLY A 69 9.59 -7.79 6.55
C GLY A 69 9.14 -8.95 5.64
N SER A 70 7.83 -9.09 5.40
CA SER A 70 7.29 -10.09 4.47
C SER A 70 6.63 -9.41 3.26
N SER A 71 5.32 -9.48 3.10
CA SER A 71 4.63 -8.96 1.90
C SER A 71 3.84 -7.70 2.22
N LEU A 72 3.83 -6.78 1.26
CA LEU A 72 2.91 -5.65 1.23
C LEU A 72 1.78 -5.98 0.25
N SER A 73 0.53 -5.94 0.73
CA SER A 73 -0.66 -6.16 -0.09
C SER A 73 -1.62 -4.98 0.07
N VAL A 74 -1.94 -4.29 -1.02
CA VAL A 74 -2.94 -3.23 -1.11
C VAL A 74 -3.92 -3.62 -2.20
N THR A 75 -5.06 -4.23 -1.83
CA THR A 75 -5.96 -4.84 -2.81
C THR A 75 -7.43 -4.50 -2.61
N ASP A 76 -8.20 -4.37 -3.68
CA ASP A 76 -9.66 -4.22 -3.60
C ASP A 76 -10.12 -3.00 -2.76
N ASN A 77 -9.34 -1.93 -2.70
CA ASN A 77 -9.76 -0.65 -2.09
C ASN A 77 -10.29 0.26 -3.20
N LEU A 78 -11.57 0.10 -3.56
CA LEU A 78 -12.14 0.65 -4.80
C LEU A 78 -12.05 2.18 -4.93
N ASN A 79 -12.06 2.92 -3.82
CA ASN A 79 -11.95 4.39 -3.80
C ASN A 79 -10.53 4.90 -3.50
N LEU A 80 -9.55 4.02 -3.35
CA LEU A 80 -8.16 4.40 -3.07
C LEU A 80 -7.57 5.07 -4.31
N THR A 81 -7.31 6.37 -4.25
CA THR A 81 -6.79 7.16 -5.38
C THR A 81 -5.27 7.30 -5.36
N SER A 82 -4.65 7.10 -4.21
CA SER A 82 -3.21 7.27 -4.01
C SER A 82 -2.66 6.36 -2.92
N LEU A 83 -1.38 6.01 -3.03
CA LEU A 83 -0.60 5.38 -1.96
C LEU A 83 0.08 6.39 -1.01
N THR A 84 -0.29 7.67 -1.06
CA THR A 84 0.13 8.69 -0.10
C THR A 84 0.00 8.14 1.32
N GLY A 85 1.08 8.23 2.10
CA GLY A 85 1.28 7.51 3.35
C GLY A 85 2.43 6.50 3.28
N LEU A 86 2.83 6.02 2.10
CA LEU A 86 3.94 5.06 1.96
C LEU A 86 5.28 5.67 1.52
N GLN A 87 5.40 7.00 1.50
CA GLN A 87 6.57 7.71 0.97
C GLN A 87 7.90 7.32 1.63
N ASN A 88 7.86 6.88 2.89
CA ASN A 88 9.05 6.48 3.65
C ASN A 88 9.35 4.97 3.56
N LEU A 89 8.54 4.18 2.85
CA LEU A 89 8.75 2.75 2.69
C LEU A 89 9.97 2.50 1.81
N THR A 90 11.01 1.88 2.38
CA THR A 90 12.27 1.62 1.68
C THR A 90 12.54 0.14 1.44
N SER A 91 11.86 -0.73 2.21
CA SER A 91 12.10 -2.18 2.16
C SER A 91 10.82 -3.00 2.35
N VAL A 92 10.59 -3.92 1.42
CA VAL A 92 9.63 -5.03 1.53
C VAL A 92 10.41 -6.33 1.33
N GLY A 93 10.49 -7.19 2.35
CA GLY A 93 11.32 -8.40 2.29
C GLY A 93 10.81 -9.47 1.31
N GLY A 94 9.54 -9.40 0.94
CA GLY A 94 8.84 -10.32 0.06
C GLY A 94 8.10 -9.60 -1.06
N ASN A 95 6.88 -10.05 -1.35
CA ASN A 95 6.17 -9.61 -2.53
C ASN A 95 5.44 -8.28 -2.31
N VAL A 96 5.28 -7.52 -3.39
CA VAL A 96 4.44 -6.32 -3.42
C VAL A 96 3.25 -6.57 -4.33
N PHE A 97 2.05 -6.51 -3.77
CA PHE A 97 0.79 -6.68 -4.50
C PHE A 97 -0.05 -5.41 -4.38
N ILE A 98 -0.31 -4.75 -5.49
CA ILE A 98 -1.16 -3.57 -5.55
C ILE A 98 -2.20 -3.81 -6.64
N ARG A 99 -3.36 -4.36 -6.28
CA ARG A 99 -4.31 -4.90 -7.28
C ARG A 99 -5.74 -4.44 -7.06
N ASN A 100 -6.52 -4.34 -8.13
CA ASN A 100 -7.96 -4.06 -8.04
C ASN A 100 -8.29 -2.74 -7.30
N ASN A 101 -7.37 -1.77 -7.28
CA ASN A 101 -7.65 -0.42 -6.75
C ASN A 101 -8.01 0.47 -7.94
N VAL A 102 -9.23 0.31 -8.45
CA VAL A 102 -9.65 0.88 -9.75
C VAL A 102 -9.62 2.41 -9.83
N ALA A 103 -9.56 3.10 -8.69
CA ALA A 103 -9.40 4.56 -8.61
C ALA A 103 -7.94 5.01 -8.45
N LEU A 104 -7.00 4.08 -8.24
CA LEU A 104 -5.60 4.37 -7.94
C LEU A 104 -4.87 4.82 -9.19
N THR A 105 -4.57 6.12 -9.27
CA THR A 105 -3.94 6.75 -10.45
C THR A 105 -2.48 7.11 -10.24
N ASP A 106 -1.96 6.98 -9.01
CA ASP A 106 -0.56 7.27 -8.69
C ASP A 106 0.06 6.26 -7.70
N ILE A 107 1.29 5.81 -8.02
CA ILE A 107 2.14 5.00 -7.15
C ILE A 107 3.46 5.71 -6.78
N GLY A 108 3.56 7.02 -7.05
CA GLY A 108 4.68 7.90 -6.71
C GLY A 108 5.18 7.77 -5.27
N ALA A 109 4.27 7.45 -4.34
CA ALA A 109 4.62 7.20 -2.95
C ALA A 109 5.59 6.02 -2.74
N LEU A 110 5.84 5.17 -3.74
CA LEU A 110 6.80 4.06 -3.66
C LEU A 110 8.17 4.39 -4.28
N GLU A 111 8.46 5.65 -4.61
CA GLU A 111 9.73 6.06 -5.23
C GLU A 111 10.98 5.70 -4.41
N ASN A 112 10.84 5.60 -3.09
CA ASN A 112 11.93 5.27 -2.18
C ASN A 112 12.09 3.76 -1.91
N LEU A 113 11.23 2.92 -2.50
CA LEU A 113 11.26 1.47 -2.30
C LEU A 113 12.42 0.86 -3.11
N ILE A 114 13.52 0.57 -2.42
CA ILE A 114 14.78 0.09 -3.01
C ILE A 114 14.87 -1.44 -2.90
N ASN A 115 14.46 -1.99 -1.76
CA ASN A 115 14.55 -3.42 -1.49
C ASN A 115 13.17 -4.05 -1.61
N MET A 116 12.98 -4.90 -2.60
CA MET A 116 11.78 -5.71 -2.75
C MET A 116 12.17 -7.18 -2.91
N GLY A 117 11.28 -8.08 -2.52
CA GLY A 117 11.40 -9.49 -2.83
C GLY A 117 11.24 -9.77 -4.33
N VAL A 118 11.12 -11.05 -4.66
CA VAL A 118 11.25 -11.55 -6.04
C VAL A 118 10.12 -11.07 -6.96
N TRP A 119 8.92 -10.85 -6.43
CA TRP A 119 7.74 -10.59 -7.25
C TRP A 119 6.98 -9.34 -6.83
N THR A 120 6.81 -8.45 -7.80
CA THR A 120 5.89 -7.31 -7.74
C THR A 120 4.76 -7.53 -8.74
N ASN A 121 3.54 -7.19 -8.36
CA ASN A 121 2.41 -7.19 -9.29
C ASN A 121 1.46 -6.02 -8.97
N ILE A 122 1.26 -5.16 -9.98
CA ILE A 122 0.47 -3.93 -9.88
C ILE A 122 -0.69 -3.94 -10.91
N SER A 123 -1.52 -4.99 -10.92
CA SER A 123 -2.59 -5.15 -11.92
C SER A 123 -3.91 -4.46 -11.56
N ASP A 124 -4.78 -4.25 -12.54
CA ASP A 124 -6.21 -3.93 -12.31
C ASP A 124 -6.47 -2.66 -11.46
N ASN A 125 -5.59 -1.66 -11.56
CA ASN A 125 -5.76 -0.33 -10.95
C ASN A 125 -6.26 0.68 -11.99
N ALA A 126 -6.35 1.97 -11.64
CA ALA A 126 -6.62 2.99 -12.66
C ALA A 126 -5.45 3.09 -13.66
N SER A 127 -5.73 3.54 -14.88
CA SER A 127 -4.69 3.68 -15.91
C SER A 127 -3.65 4.71 -15.47
N PHE A 128 -2.44 4.23 -15.16
CA PHE A 128 -1.30 5.08 -14.84
C PHE A 128 -0.66 5.58 -16.14
N ASP A 129 -0.40 6.88 -16.25
CA ASP A 129 0.52 7.36 -17.27
C ASP A 129 1.94 6.98 -16.87
N CYS A 130 2.36 5.82 -17.33
CA CYS A 130 3.66 5.28 -17.03
C CYS A 130 4.82 6.00 -17.74
N SER A 131 4.53 6.94 -18.64
CA SER A 131 5.56 7.72 -19.35
C SER A 131 6.17 8.84 -18.50
N SER A 132 5.52 9.23 -17.40
CA SER A 132 6.01 10.25 -16.48
C SER A 132 6.85 9.70 -15.32
N PHE A 133 6.91 8.38 -15.15
CA PHE A 133 7.53 7.76 -13.98
C PHE A 133 8.86 7.08 -14.33
N ALA A 134 9.96 7.65 -13.88
CA ALA A 134 11.26 6.99 -13.90
C ALA A 134 11.44 6.16 -12.62
N PHE A 135 10.74 5.03 -12.52
CA PHE A 135 11.01 4.07 -11.45
C PHE A 135 12.11 3.10 -11.90
N PRO A 136 13.30 3.11 -11.30
CA PRO A 136 14.36 2.17 -11.67
C PRO A 136 14.04 0.71 -11.28
N HIS A 137 12.99 0.48 -10.49
CA HIS A 137 12.62 -0.81 -9.92
C HIS A 137 11.26 -1.34 -10.37
N PHE A 138 10.47 -0.55 -11.08
CA PHE A 138 9.15 -0.94 -11.56
C PHE A 138 9.09 -0.77 -13.05
N SER A 139 8.51 -1.78 -13.68
CA SER A 139 8.51 -1.92 -15.11
C SER A 139 7.03 -1.79 -15.59
N VAL A 140 6.73 -1.16 -16.75
CA VAL A 140 5.44 -0.88 -17.48
C VAL A 140 5.05 -1.75 -18.75
N ASP A 141 3.88 -2.39 -18.79
CA ASP A 141 3.28 -2.90 -20.05
C ASP A 141 2.39 -1.84 -20.74
N GLN A 142 2.79 -1.39 -21.94
CA GLN A 142 2.07 -0.36 -22.70
C GLN A 142 0.84 -0.86 -23.47
N SER A 143 0.55 -2.17 -23.48
CA SER A 143 -0.53 -2.76 -24.29
C SER A 143 -1.91 -2.76 -23.62
N THR A 144 -1.96 -2.68 -22.29
CA THR A 144 -3.21 -2.72 -21.50
C THR A 144 -3.55 -1.39 -20.81
N GLY A 145 -2.60 -0.44 -20.77
CA GLY A 145 -2.75 0.79 -19.99
C GLY A 145 -2.76 0.57 -18.47
N ASN A 146 -2.55 -0.68 -18.02
CA ASN A 146 -2.42 -1.10 -16.63
C ASN A 146 -0.98 -1.58 -16.40
N LEU A 147 -0.47 -1.42 -15.17
CA LEU A 147 0.85 -1.91 -14.75
C LEU A 147 0.88 -3.44 -14.67
N VAL A 148 0.85 -4.12 -15.80
CA VAL A 148 1.49 -5.43 -15.93
C VAL A 148 2.97 -5.12 -16.16
N ASP A 149 3.90 -5.90 -15.61
CA ASP A 149 5.35 -5.78 -15.82
C ASP A 149 5.79 -5.10 -17.15
N CYS A 150 6.62 -4.03 -17.13
CA CYS A 150 7.50 -3.74 -18.28
C CYS A 150 8.43 -4.93 -18.28
N PRO A 151 8.76 -5.43 -19.46
CA PRO A 151 10.05 -6.05 -19.62
C PRO A 151 11.12 -4.97 -19.38
N THR A 152 12.04 -5.21 -18.45
CA THR A 152 13.39 -4.69 -18.65
C THR A 152 13.99 -5.49 -19.81
N ASP A 153 14.54 -4.80 -20.82
CA ASP A 153 15.66 -5.40 -21.56
C ASP A 153 16.80 -5.72 -20.58
#